data_AF-A0A960I1F3-F1
#
_entry.id   AF-A0A960I1F3-F1
#
_cell.length_a   1.000
_cell.length_b   1.000
_cell.length_c   1.000
_cell.angle_alpha   90.00
_cell.angle_beta   90.00
_cell.angle_gamma   90.00
#
_symmetry.space_group_name_H-M   'P 1'
#
loop_
_entity.id
_entity.type
_entity.pdbx_description
1 polymer ?
#
loop_
_entity_poly.entity_id
_entity_poly.type
_entity_poly.pdbx_seq_one_letter_code
_entity_poly.pdbx_strand_id
1 'polypeptide(L)'
;MRSIGPFRPRPVTVFAALTLLIWTTRIPLAWTNPDDSVGEKVIWSTPITLFVIAAAALLLMQARGAGSTAPFAKLVRAFAAGTVAYWTIRVVIIVAGDWSVGFKAVHAVLAIVSCAAAALAWRSLAAGDETPADVEPAVSRR
;
A
#
# COMPACT_ATOMS: atom_id res chain seq x y z
N MET A 1 12.79 -30.49 0.09
CA MET A 1 11.52 -29.89 -0.40
C MET A 1 10.97 -28.93 0.66
N ARG A 2 11.04 -27.61 0.44
CA ARG A 2 10.27 -26.64 1.24
C ARG A 2 9.22 -26.02 0.32
N SER A 3 8.02 -26.59 0.36
CA SER A 3 6.82 -25.91 -0.14
C SER A 3 6.62 -24.68 0.74
N ILE A 4 6.91 -23.52 0.17
CA ILE A 4 6.68 -22.23 0.78
C ILE A 4 5.43 -21.70 0.07
N GLY A 5 4.32 -21.60 0.79
CA GLY A 5 3.06 -21.13 0.24
C GLY A 5 3.19 -19.77 -0.45
N PRO A 6 2.27 -19.43 -1.37
CA PRO A 6 2.35 -18.24 -2.24
C PRO A 6 2.37 -16.89 -1.49
N PHE A 7 2.16 -16.89 -0.17
CA PHE A 7 2.07 -15.69 0.68
C PHE A 7 3.10 -15.69 1.81
N ARG A 8 4.39 -15.75 1.49
CA ARG A 8 5.38 -15.24 2.46
C ARG A 8 5.04 -13.78 2.77
N PRO A 9 5.08 -13.31 4.03
CA PRO A 9 4.75 -11.93 4.37
C PRO A 9 5.84 -10.99 3.82
N ARG A 10 5.72 -10.67 2.53
CA ARG A 10 6.52 -9.67 1.84
C ARG A 10 5.94 -8.30 2.16
N PRO A 11 6.76 -7.24 2.26
CA PRO A 11 6.30 -5.87 2.51
C PRO A 11 5.15 -5.43 1.58
N VAL A 12 5.18 -5.81 0.30
CA VAL A 12 4.10 -5.52 -0.65
C VAL A 12 2.79 -6.21 -0.28
N THR A 13 2.82 -7.47 0.17
CA THR A 13 1.63 -8.20 0.62
C THR A 13 1.03 -7.56 1.86
N VAL A 14 1.88 -7.16 2.83
CA VAL A 14 1.43 -6.46 4.03
C VAL A 14 0.78 -5.12 3.66
N PHE A 15 1.42 -4.33 2.80
CA PHE A 15 0.89 -3.06 2.34
C PHE A 15 -0.46 -3.19 1.64
N ALA A 16 -0.60 -4.16 0.73
CA ALA A 16 -1.87 -4.42 0.03
C ALA A 16 -2.96 -4.93 1.00
N ALA A 17 -2.65 -5.89 1.86
CA ALA A 17 -3.62 -6.42 2.83
C ALA A 17 -4.09 -5.36 3.83
N LEU A 18 -3.16 -4.55 4.35
CA LEU A 18 -3.46 -3.44 5.25
C LEU A 18 -4.36 -2.41 4.56
N THR A 19 -4.08 -2.07 3.30
CA THR A 19 -4.92 -1.17 2.50
C THR A 19 -6.35 -1.70 2.43
N LEU A 20 -6.52 -2.97 2.09
CA LEU A 20 -7.85 -3.59 2.00
C LEU A 20 -8.55 -3.55 3.37
N LEU A 21 -7.86 -3.91 4.45
CA LEU A 21 -8.42 -3.87 5.81
C LEU A 21 -8.91 -2.47 6.19
N ILE A 22 -8.06 -1.44 6.00
CA ILE A 22 -8.40 -0.06 6.34
C ILE A 22 -9.61 0.39 5.51
N TRP A 23 -9.57 0.23 4.19
CA TRP A 23 -10.56 0.90 3.35
C TRP A 23 -11.88 0.14 3.24
N THR A 24 -11.89 -1.19 3.35
CA THR A 24 -13.15 -1.96 3.39
C THR A 24 -13.96 -1.69 4.66
N THR A 25 -13.31 -1.30 5.76
CA THR A 25 -14.00 -0.89 6.99
C THR A 25 -14.35 0.60 6.98
N ARG A 26 -13.59 1.46 6.29
CA ARG A 26 -13.76 2.92 6.31
C ARG A 26 -14.68 3.48 5.23
N ILE A 27 -14.72 2.89 4.03
CA ILE A 27 -15.63 3.34 2.96
C ILE A 27 -17.09 3.25 3.43
N PRO A 28 -17.58 2.14 4.01
CA PRO A 28 -18.96 2.07 4.50
C PRO A 28 -19.27 3.16 5.52
N LEU A 29 -18.36 3.40 6.48
CA LEU A 29 -18.52 4.44 7.50
C LEU A 29 -18.64 5.85 6.90
N ALA A 30 -17.84 6.16 5.88
CA ALA A 30 -17.92 7.45 5.19
C ALA A 30 -19.25 7.60 4.42
N TRP A 31 -19.73 6.51 3.81
CA TRP A 31 -20.97 6.53 3.04
C TRP A 31 -22.23 6.60 3.91
N THR A 32 -22.19 6.07 5.13
CA THR A 32 -23.28 6.16 6.11
C THR A 32 -23.27 7.45 6.94
N ASN A 33 -22.27 8.33 6.77
CA ASN A 33 -22.24 9.63 7.46
C ASN A 33 -23.36 10.54 6.91
N PRO A 34 -24.34 10.98 7.72
CA PRO A 34 -25.40 11.87 7.24
C PRO A 34 -24.93 13.31 6.99
N ASP A 35 -23.79 13.71 7.57
CA ASP A 35 -23.31 15.10 7.52
C ASP A 35 -22.62 15.46 6.20
N ASP A 36 -22.16 14.45 5.44
CA ASP A 36 -21.48 14.66 4.16
C ASP A 36 -22.47 14.64 3.00
N SER A 37 -22.34 15.60 2.08
CA SER A 37 -23.07 15.56 0.81
C SER A 37 -22.64 14.36 -0.06
N VAL A 38 -23.50 13.94 -0.99
CA VAL A 38 -23.14 12.90 -1.97
C VAL A 38 -21.89 13.29 -2.78
N GLY A 39 -21.74 14.56 -3.12
CA GLY A 39 -20.58 15.07 -3.85
C GLY A 39 -19.28 14.89 -3.06
N GLU A 40 -19.27 15.24 -1.77
CA GLU A 40 -18.12 15.06 -0.88
C GLU A 40 -17.78 13.58 -0.71
N LYS A 41 -18.79 12.72 -0.54
CA LYS A 41 -18.60 11.27 -0.46
C LYS A 41 -17.90 10.74 -1.72
N VAL A 42 -18.32 11.18 -2.91
CA VAL A 42 -17.70 10.78 -4.18
C VAL A 42 -16.26 11.29 -4.28
N ILE A 43 -16.02 12.57 -4.00
CA ILE A 43 -14.69 13.19 -4.09
C ILE A 43 -13.70 12.45 -3.17
N TRP A 44 -14.09 12.19 -1.93
CA TRP A 44 -13.19 11.58 -0.95
C TRP A 44 -13.02 10.07 -1.13
N SER A 45 -14.03 9.37 -1.65
CA SER A 45 -13.98 7.90 -1.85
C SER A 45 -13.36 7.47 -3.19
N THR A 46 -13.30 8.35 -4.19
CA THR A 46 -12.65 8.07 -5.48
C THR A 46 -11.19 7.60 -5.33
N PRO A 47 -10.26 8.37 -4.73
CA PRO A 47 -8.86 7.94 -4.60
C PRO A 47 -8.72 6.68 -3.76
N ILE A 48 -9.56 6.53 -2.73
CA ILE A 48 -9.59 5.35 -1.86
C ILE A 48 -9.98 4.10 -2.65
N THR A 49 -11.00 4.21 -3.50
CA THR A 49 -11.47 3.10 -4.33
C THR A 49 -10.39 2.64 -5.29
N LEU A 50 -9.64 3.58 -5.89
CA LEU A 50 -8.48 3.27 -6.72
C LEU A 50 -7.40 2.51 -5.95
N PHE A 51 -7.16 2.86 -4.67
CA PHE A 51 -6.22 2.13 -3.82
C PHE A 51 -6.68 0.71 -3.49
N VAL A 52 -7.97 0.50 -3.24
CA VAL A 52 -8.56 -0.84 -3.06
C VAL A 52 -8.35 -1.69 -4.32
N ILE A 53 -8.62 -1.12 -5.50
CA ILE A 53 -8.40 -1.81 -6.78
C ILE A 53 -6.92 -2.14 -6.97
N ALA A 54 -6.01 -1.19 -6.71
CA ALA A 54 -4.57 -1.42 -6.82
C ALA A 54 -4.08 -2.51 -5.86
N ALA A 55 -4.54 -2.51 -4.61
CA ALA A 55 -4.20 -3.53 -3.63
C ALA A 55 -4.69 -4.92 -4.06
N ALA A 56 -5.94 -5.04 -4.51
CA ALA A 56 -6.48 -6.28 -5.04
C ALA A 56 -5.69 -6.78 -6.26
N ALA A 57 -5.34 -5.88 -7.18
CA ALA A 57 -4.53 -6.18 -8.35
C ALA A 57 -3.14 -6.70 -7.97
N LEU A 58 -2.45 -6.08 -7.00
CA LEU A 58 -1.15 -6.55 -6.53
C LEU A 58 -1.21 -7.95 -5.92
N LEU A 59 -2.23 -8.22 -5.10
CA LEU A 59 -2.43 -9.56 -4.53
C LEU A 59 -2.73 -10.60 -5.62
N LEU A 60 -3.56 -10.25 -6.61
CA LEU A 60 -3.85 -11.12 -7.75
C LEU A 60 -2.60 -11.38 -8.60
N MET A 61 -1.79 -10.36 -8.88
CA MET A 61 -0.53 -10.53 -9.61
C MET A 61 0.42 -11.46 -8.87
N GLN A 62 0.55 -11.32 -7.53
CA GLN A 62 1.35 -12.24 -6.72
C GLN A 62 0.80 -13.67 -6.76
N ALA A 63 -0.51 -13.85 -6.64
CA ALA A 63 -1.16 -15.16 -6.71
C ALA A 63 -0.97 -15.84 -8.08
N ARG A 64 -0.85 -15.06 -9.14
CA ARG A 64 -0.58 -15.54 -10.51
C ARG A 64 0.91 -15.67 -10.85
N GLY A 65 1.81 -15.49 -9.86
CA GLY A 65 3.26 -15.59 -10.08
C GLY A 65 3.91 -14.39 -10.77
N ALA A 66 3.17 -13.30 -10.99
CA ALA A 66 3.66 -12.08 -11.64
C ALA A 66 4.32 -11.07 -10.68
N GLY A 67 4.60 -11.48 -9.44
CA GLY A 67 5.13 -10.64 -8.35
C GLY A 67 6.57 -10.14 -8.52
N SER A 68 7.23 -10.46 -9.64
CA SER A 68 8.59 -9.99 -9.98
C SER A 68 8.64 -9.31 -11.36
N THR A 69 7.50 -8.98 -11.95
CA THR A 69 7.43 -8.40 -13.31
C THR A 69 7.61 -6.88 -13.28
N ALA A 70 8.08 -6.28 -14.38
CA ALA A 70 8.20 -4.82 -14.47
C ALA A 70 6.86 -4.06 -14.26
N PRO A 71 5.71 -4.52 -14.78
CA PRO A 71 4.40 -3.94 -14.46
C PRO A 71 4.06 -4.00 -12.96
N PHE A 72 4.43 -5.09 -12.28
CA PHE A 72 4.22 -5.21 -10.83
C PHE A 72 5.01 -4.15 -10.07
N ALA A 73 6.31 -4.02 -10.37
CA ALA A 73 7.17 -3.01 -9.74
C ALA A 73 6.65 -1.58 -10.00
N LYS A 74 6.21 -1.29 -11.24
CA LYS A 74 5.62 0.01 -11.59
C LYS A 74 4.34 0.29 -10.80
N LEU A 75 3.45 -0.69 -10.65
CA LEU A 75 2.22 -0.55 -9.87
C LEU A 75 2.52 -0.33 -8.38
N VAL A 76 3.44 -1.10 -7.78
CA VAL A 76 3.85 -0.92 -6.38
C VAL A 76 4.38 0.50 -6.16
N ARG A 77 5.26 0.99 -7.04
CA ARG A 77 5.81 2.35 -6.95
C ARG A 77 4.70 3.40 -7.06
N ALA A 78 3.89 3.35 -8.12
CA ALA A 78 2.81 4.32 -8.32
C ALA A 78 1.82 4.34 -7.14
N PHE A 79 1.46 3.15 -6.64
CA PHE A 79 0.53 3.01 -5.53
C PHE A 79 1.12 3.50 -4.19
N ALA A 80 2.38 3.19 -3.91
CA ALA A 80 3.07 3.68 -2.71
C ALA A 80 3.22 5.21 -2.74
N ALA A 81 3.63 5.80 -3.86
CA ALA A 81 3.71 7.26 -4.02
C ALA A 81 2.33 7.92 -3.87
N GLY A 82 1.30 7.36 -4.52
CA GLY A 82 -0.08 7.83 -4.40
C GLY A 82 -0.60 7.79 -2.97
N THR A 83 -0.27 6.73 -2.22
CA THR A 83 -0.64 6.61 -0.80
C THR A 83 -0.02 7.71 0.04
N VAL A 84 1.28 7.98 -0.12
CA VAL A 84 1.97 9.05 0.61
C VAL A 84 1.40 10.42 0.25
N ALA A 85 1.18 10.69 -1.03
CA ALA A 85 0.60 11.96 -1.50
C ALA A 85 -0.80 12.19 -0.93
N TYR A 86 -1.68 11.17 -1.04
CA TYR A 86 -3.04 11.23 -0.51
C TYR A 86 -3.04 11.51 0.99
N TRP A 87 -2.27 10.75 1.78
CA TRP A 87 -2.25 10.94 3.23
C TRP A 87 -1.65 12.28 3.64
N THR A 88 -0.66 12.78 2.91
CA THR A 88 -0.10 14.12 3.16
C THR A 88 -1.18 15.20 3.00
N ILE A 89 -1.87 15.20 1.85
CA ILE A 89 -2.96 16.15 1.58
C ILE A 89 -4.07 15.98 2.62
N ARG A 90 -4.48 14.74 2.88
CA ARG A 90 -5.59 14.45 3.78
C ARG A 90 -5.29 14.86 5.21
N VAL A 91 -4.08 14.62 5.72
CA VAL A 91 -3.68 15.04 7.07
C VAL A 91 -3.66 16.56 7.18
N VAL A 92 -3.12 17.29 6.19
CA VAL A 92 -3.13 18.76 6.21
C VAL A 92 -4.55 19.30 6.29
N ILE A 93 -5.45 18.77 5.46
CA ILE A 93 -6.88 19.13 5.49
C ILE A 93 -7.47 18.83 6.88
N ILE A 94 -7.24 17.63 7.41
CA ILE A 94 -7.77 17.17 8.71
C ILE A 94 -7.24 18.00 9.89
N VAL A 95 -5.99 18.43 9.84
CA VAL A 95 -5.41 19.25 10.91
C VAL A 95 -6.00 20.65 10.88
N ALA A 96 -6.18 21.22 9.68
CA ALA A 96 -6.66 22.59 9.48
C ALA A 96 -8.16 22.79 9.78
N GLY A 97 -8.98 21.75 9.64
CA GLY A 97 -10.42 21.85 9.93
C GLY A 97 -10.81 21.49 11.36
N ASP A 98 -12.09 21.72 11.64
CA ASP A 98 -12.70 21.62 12.97
C ASP A 98 -13.29 20.23 13.22
N TRP A 99 -12.41 19.25 13.44
CA TRP A 99 -12.80 17.91 13.89
C TRP A 99 -12.31 17.62 15.30
N SER A 100 -12.98 16.69 15.96
CA SER A 100 -12.60 16.24 17.31
C SER A 100 -11.16 15.71 17.35
N VAL A 101 -10.52 15.83 18.53
CA VAL A 101 -9.16 15.31 18.76
C VAL A 101 -9.07 13.82 18.43
N GLY A 102 -10.10 13.04 18.79
CA GLY A 102 -10.17 11.60 18.47
C GLY A 102 -10.17 11.34 16.96
N PHE A 103 -10.91 12.13 16.18
CA PHE A 103 -10.92 12.02 14.72
C PHE A 103 -9.53 12.32 14.13
N LYS A 104 -8.88 13.39 14.60
CA LYS A 104 -7.51 13.75 14.16
C LYS A 104 -6.50 12.66 14.50
N ALA A 105 -6.56 12.12 15.72
CA ALA A 105 -5.67 11.06 16.18
C ALA A 105 -5.80 9.77 15.34
N VAL A 106 -7.02 9.31 15.06
CA VAL A 106 -7.25 8.11 14.23
C VAL A 106 -6.64 8.30 12.84
N HIS A 107 -6.86 9.45 12.19
CA HIS A 107 -6.32 9.69 10.85
C HIS A 107 -4.80 9.86 10.83
N ALA A 108 -4.22 10.45 11.88
CA ALA A 108 -2.77 10.52 12.02
C ALA A 108 -2.15 9.12 12.11
N VAL A 109 -2.73 8.22 12.92
CA VAL A 109 -2.26 6.83 13.03
C VAL A 109 -2.40 6.11 11.69
N LEU A 110 -3.56 6.21 11.03
CA LEU A 110 -3.78 5.60 9.72
C LEU A 110 -2.78 6.11 8.67
N ALA A 111 -2.47 7.42 8.68
CA ALA A 111 -1.48 8.01 7.79
C ALA A 111 -0.08 7.43 8.04
N ILE A 112 0.36 7.40 9.31
CA ILE A 112 1.68 6.89 9.68
C ILE A 112 1.85 5.43 9.25
N VAL A 113 0.89 4.57 9.62
CA VAL A 113 0.98 3.13 9.34
C VAL A 113 0.90 2.87 7.82
N SER A 114 0.04 3.59 7.10
CA SER A 114 -0.08 3.45 5.64
C SER A 114 1.19 3.91 4.92
N CYS A 115 1.74 5.06 5.29
CA CYS A 115 2.97 5.59 4.70
C CYS A 115 4.19 4.72 5.02
N ALA A 116 4.29 4.19 6.24
CA ALA A 116 5.35 3.26 6.61
C ALA A 116 5.27 1.96 5.79
N ALA A 117 4.08 1.37 5.65
CA ALA A 117 3.87 0.19 4.83
C ALA A 117 4.19 0.45 3.35
N ALA A 118 3.78 1.60 2.80
CA ALA A 118 4.10 2.02 1.44
C ALA A 118 5.62 2.17 1.22
N ALA A 119 6.33 2.81 2.16
CA ALA A 119 7.79 2.98 2.08
C ALA A 119 8.52 1.63 2.15
N LEU A 120 8.09 0.71 3.02
CA LEU A 120 8.66 -0.63 3.10
C LEU A 120 8.40 -1.45 1.83
N ALA A 121 7.19 -1.36 1.26
CA ALA A 121 6.85 -1.99 0.00
C ALA A 121 7.74 -1.46 -1.14
N TRP A 122 7.92 -0.14 -1.23
CA TRP A 122 8.81 0.47 -2.22
C TRP A 122 10.25 -0.02 -2.08
N ARG A 123 10.81 0.04 -0.85
CA ARG A 123 12.19 -0.38 -0.57
C ARG A 123 12.42 -1.86 -0.89
N SER A 124 11.42 -2.71 -0.71
CA SER A 124 11.54 -4.14 -1.00
C SER A 124 11.76 -4.46 -2.47
N LEU A 125 11.42 -3.54 -3.38
CA LEU A 125 11.75 -3.70 -4.81
C LEU A 125 13.24 -3.51 -5.07
N ALA A 126 13.87 -2.50 -4.44
CA ALA A 126 15.29 -2.22 -4.62
C ALA A 126 16.18 -3.32 -4.04
N ALA A 127 15.82 -3.87 -2.88
CA ALA A 127 16.55 -5.00 -2.27
C ALA A 127 16.45 -6.30 -3.10
N GLY A 128 15.45 -6.43 -3.97
CA GLY A 128 15.34 -7.57 -4.90
C GLY A 128 16.33 -7.49 -6.05
N ASP A 129 16.71 -6.28 -6.47
CA ASP A 129 17.64 -6.02 -7.57
C ASP A 129 19.12 -6.25 -7.15
N GLU A 130 19.42 -6.23 -5.85
CA GLU A 130 20.78 -6.34 -5.28
C GLU A 130 21.24 -7.79 -4.97
N THR A 131 20.52 -8.83 -5.41
CA THR A 131 20.98 -10.23 -5.17
C THR A 131 22.30 -10.48 -5.91
N PRO A 132 23.41 -10.84 -5.21
CA PRO A 132 24.73 -10.95 -5.84
C PRO A 132 24.78 -12.12 -6.82
N ALA A 133 24.82 -11.80 -8.12
CA ALA A 133 25.29 -12.73 -9.15
C ALA A 133 26.84 -12.81 -9.19
N ASP A 134 27.54 -11.95 -8.46
CA ASP A 134 29.01 -11.80 -8.52
C ASP A 134 29.76 -12.56 -7.43
N VAL A 135 29.36 -13.80 -7.14
CA VAL A 135 30.28 -14.77 -6.54
C VAL A 135 30.44 -15.92 -7.52
N GLU A 136 31.11 -15.62 -8.63
CA GLU A 136 31.78 -16.65 -9.42
C GLU A 136 32.79 -17.34 -8.49
N PRO A 137 32.69 -18.67 -8.26
CA PRO A 137 33.70 -19.36 -7.48
C PRO A 137 35.00 -19.32 -8.26
N ALA A 138 35.94 -18.49 -7.79
CA ALA A 138 37.30 -18.45 -8.29
C ALA A 138 37.86 -19.88 -8.29
N VAL A 139 38.08 -20.37 -9.49
CA VAL A 139 38.95 -21.47 -9.92
C VAL A 139 39.87 -22.04 -8.83
N SER A 140 39.82 -23.36 -8.64
CA SER A 140 41.04 -24.17 -8.66
C SER A 140 40.78 -25.53 -9.34
N ARG A 141 40.90 -25.58 -10.66
CA ARG A 141 41.36 -26.80 -11.34
C ARG A 141 42.87 -26.84 -11.20
N ARG A 142 43.38 -27.74 -10.36
CA ARG A 142 44.66 -28.44 -10.55
C ARG A 142 44.51 -29.84 -10.00
#